data_AF-A0A4R5QG37-F1
#
_entry.id   AF-A0A4R5QG37-F1
#
_cell.length_a   1.000
_cell.length_b   1.000
_cell.length_c   1.000
_cell.angle_alpha   90.00
_cell.angle_beta   90.00
_cell.angle_gamma   90.00
#
_symmetry.space_group_name_H-M   'P 1'
#
loop_
_entity.id
_entity.type
_entity.pdbx_description
1 polymer ?
#
loop_
_entity_poly.entity_id
_entity_poly.type
_entity_poly.pdbx_seq_one_letter_code
_entity_poly.pdbx_strand_id
1 'polypeptide(L)' 'MARWLSALGSLLVLLGLAAAWIGWDALLWIPEAAVAAVRRNPETYGVVAAGLVLMMLARMIGRRGS' A
#
# COMPACT_ATOMS: atom_id res chain seq x y z
N MET A 1 -13.18 17.96 6.03
CA MET A 1 -12.01 17.49 6.80
C MET A 1 -12.34 16.39 7.82
N ALA A 2 -13.32 16.55 8.72
CA ALA A 2 -13.61 15.59 9.79
C ALA A 2 -13.89 14.13 9.34
N ARG A 3 -14.52 13.93 8.18
CA ARG A 3 -14.82 12.59 7.65
C ARG A 3 -13.59 11.76 7.30
N TRP A 4 -12.50 12.40 6.91
CA TRP A 4 -11.24 11.71 6.60
C TRP A 4 -10.54 11.22 7.87
N LEU A 5 -10.58 12.03 8.93
CA LEU A 5 -10.04 11.66 10.25
C LEU A 5 -10.84 10.51 10.88
N SER A 6 -12.17 10.51 10.76
CA SER A 6 -12.99 9.39 11.23
C SER A 6 -12.80 8.12 10.40
N ALA A 7 -12.65 8.25 9.08
CA ALA A 7 -12.31 7.12 8.22
C ALA A 7 -10.94 6.52 8.57
N LEU A 8 -9.92 7.36 8.79
CA LEU A 8 -8.61 6.90 9.23
C LEU A 8 -8.66 6.26 10.61
N GLY A 9 -9.34 6.90 11.58
CA GLY A 9 -9.48 6.35 12.94
C GLY A 9 -10.20 5.00 12.96
N SER A 10 -11.34 4.88 12.26
CA SER A 10 -12.06 3.60 12.14
C SER A 10 -11.26 2.53 11.41
N LEU A 11 -10.53 2.91 10.36
CA LEU A 11 -9.62 2.00 9.64
C LEU A 11 -8.51 1.49 10.57
N LEU A 12 -7.88 2.37 11.36
CA LEU A 12 -6.85 1.99 12.33
C LEU A 12 -7.41 1.05 13.41
N VAL A 13 -8.62 1.32 13.90
CA VAL A 13 -9.28 0.45 14.88
C VAL A 13 -9.58 -0.92 14.28
N LEU A 14 -10.12 -0.99 13.06
CA LEU A 14 -10.39 -2.25 12.36
C LEU A 14 -9.10 -3.02 12.07
N LEU A 15 -8.04 -2.33 11.67
CA LEU A 15 -6.72 -2.92 11.43
C LEU A 15 -6.13 -3.50 12.73
N GLY A 16 -6.21 -2.74 13.83
CA GLY A 16 -5.76 -3.20 15.15
C GLY A 16 -6.57 -4.39 15.67
N LEU A 17 -7.89 -4.40 15.45
CA LEU A 17 -8.76 -5.51 15.83
C LEU A 17 -8.46 -6.77 15.00
N ALA A 18 -8.26 -6.61 13.70
CA ALA A 18 -7.84 -7.69 12.81
C ALA A 18 -6.46 -8.25 13.21
N ALA A 19 -5.50 -7.37 13.53
CA ALA A 19 -4.19 -7.76 14.03
C ALA A 19 -4.27 -8.50 15.37
N ALA A 20 -5.17 -8.08 16.26
CA ALA A 20 -5.38 -8.75 17.55
C ALA A 20 -6.00 -10.14 17.40
N TRP A 21 -6.88 -10.34 16.40
CA TRP A 21 -7.56 -11.62 16.18
C TRP A 21 -6.75 -12.63 15.37
N ILE A 22 -6.01 -12.17 14.36
CA ILE A 22 -5.32 -13.03 13.38
C ILE A 22 -3.79 -13.02 13.56
N GLY A 23 -3.27 -12.08 14.37
CA GLY A 23 -1.84 -11.90 14.56
C GLY A 23 -1.22 -11.03 13.47
N TRP A 24 -0.16 -10.31 13.83
CA TRP A 24 0.56 -9.46 12.88
C TRP A 24 1.21 -10.24 11.74
N ASP A 25 1.64 -11.48 11.97
CA ASP A 25 2.18 -12.39 10.94
C ASP A 25 1.23 -12.55 9.74
N ALA A 26 -0.03 -12.91 10.02
CA ALA A 26 -1.03 -13.16 8.98
C ALA A 26 -1.67 -11.87 8.42
N LEU A 27 -1.41 -10.71 9.00
CA LEU A 27 -1.82 -9.42 8.45
C LEU A 27 -0.72 -8.81 7.57
N LEU A 28 0.54 -9.04 7.92
CA LEU A 28 1.71 -8.50 7.25
C LEU A 28 2.34 -9.46 6.23
N TRP A 29 1.84 -10.68 6.07
CA TRP A 29 2.37 -11.64 5.09
C TRP A 29 2.41 -11.08 3.66
N ILE A 30 1.39 -10.32 3.23
CA ILE A 30 1.32 -9.72 1.89
C ILE A 30 2.43 -8.67 1.71
N PRO A 31 2.53 -7.63 2.57
CA PRO A 31 3.60 -6.64 2.43
C PRO A 31 4.99 -7.25 2.64
N GLU A 32 5.17 -8.22 3.53
CA GLU A 32 6.45 -8.91 3.69
C GLU A 32 6.82 -9.73 2.45
N ALA A 33 5.89 -10.49 1.87
CA ALA A 33 6.13 -11.23 0.64
C ALA A 33 6.46 -10.28 -0.53
N ALA A 34 5.81 -9.13 -0.60
CA ALA A 34 6.11 -8.10 -1.59
C ALA A 34 7.52 -7.51 -1.39
N VAL A 35 7.88 -7.12 -0.16
CA VAL A 35 9.20 -6.57 0.16
C VAL A 35 10.29 -7.63 -0.05
N ALA A 36 10.04 -8.88 0.30
CA ALA A 36 10.95 -10.00 0.09
C ALA A 36 11.13 -10.31 -1.41
N ALA A 37 10.07 -10.25 -2.20
CA ALA A 37 10.14 -10.41 -3.65
C ALA A 37 10.95 -9.29 -4.31
N VAL A 38 10.75 -8.03 -3.87
CA VAL A 38 11.53 -6.87 -4.30
C VAL A 38 13.01 -7.03 -3.93
N ARG A 39 13.31 -7.49 -2.70
CA ARG A 39 14.69 -7.71 -2.25
C ARG A 39 15.40 -8.83 -2.98
N ARG A 40 14.70 -9.89 -3.41
CA ARG A 40 15.31 -11.03 -4.12
C ARG A 40 15.71 -10.71 -5.56
N ASN A 41 14.92 -9.92 -6.28
CA ASN A 41 15.18 -9.58 -7.69
C ASN A 41 15.04 -8.07 -7.92
N PRO A 42 16.01 -7.27 -7.41
CA PRO A 42 15.91 -5.81 -7.40
C PRO A 42 15.86 -5.20 -8.80
N GLU A 43 16.48 -5.83 -9.80
CA GLU A 43 16.52 -5.36 -11.18
C GLU A 43 15.19 -5.51 -11.92
N THR A 44 14.44 -6.59 -11.70
CA THR A 44 13.11 -6.78 -12.30
C THR A 44 12.03 -5.98 -11.55
N TYR A 45 12.05 -6.00 -10.22
CA TYR A 45 11.03 -5.33 -9.42
C TYR A 45 11.24 -3.82 -9.33
N GLY A 46 12.48 -3.33 -9.39
CA GLY A 46 12.77 -1.90 -9.44
C GLY A 46 12.15 -1.24 -10.67
N VAL A 47 12.23 -1.90 -11.84
CA VAL A 47 11.62 -1.41 -13.08
C VAL A 47 10.09 -1.46 -13.01
N VAL A 48 9.50 -2.54 -12.48
CA VAL A 48 8.04 -2.64 -12.31
C VAL A 48 7.51 -1.58 -11.34
N ALA A 49 8.19 -1.38 -10.20
CA ALA A 49 7.82 -0.35 -9.22
C ALA A 49 7.96 1.06 -9.80
N ALA A 50 9.07 1.36 -10.50
CA ALA A 50 9.27 2.63 -11.17
C ALA A 50 8.21 2.88 -12.26
N GLY A 51 7.88 1.85 -13.04
CA GLY A 51 6.82 1.91 -14.04
C GLY A 51 5.45 2.21 -13.44
N LEU A 52 5.10 1.55 -12.33
CA LEU A 52 3.86 1.83 -11.58
C LEU A 52 3.82 3.25 -11.03
N VAL A 53 4.93 3.73 -10.43
CA VAL A 53 5.03 5.10 -9.91
C VAL A 53 4.85 6.12 -11.05
N LEU A 54 5.53 5.93 -12.19
CA LEU A 54 5.39 6.79 -13.36
C LEU A 54 3.95 6.78 -13.90
N MET A 55 3.33 5.61 -13.98
CA MET A 55 1.94 5.47 -14.44
C MET A 55 0.95 6.16 -13.49
N MET A 56 1.19 6.07 -12.18
CA MET A 56 0.37 6.74 -11.16
C MET A 56 0.54 8.26 -11.22
N LEU A 57 1.77 8.75 -11.39
CA LEU A 57 2.07 10.16 -11.60
C LEU A 57 1.40 10.71 -12.86
N ALA A 58 1.55 10.00 -13.99
CA ALA A 58 0.89 10.37 -15.24
C ALA A 58 -0.64 10.43 -15.08
N ARG A 59 -1.24 9.44 -14.40
CA ARG A 59 -2.68 9.41 -14.14
C ARG A 59 -3.15 10.51 -13.20
N MET A 60 -2.34 10.91 -12.23
CA MET A 60 -2.63 12.05 -11.36
C MET A 60 -2.58 13.39 -12.10
N ILE A 61 -1.61 13.55 -13.02
CA ILE A 61 -1.47 14.76 -13.84
C ILE A 61 -2.63 14.83 -14.85
N GLY A 62 -2.95 13.74 -15.54
CA GLY A 62 -4.06 13.68 -16.49
C GLY A 62 -5.43 13.92 -15.85
N ARG A 63 -5.60 13.60 -14.56
CA ARG A 63 -6.82 13.89 -13.80
C ARG A 63 -7.01 15.35 -13.42
N ARG A 64 -5.97 16.19 -13.46
CA ARG A 64 -6.09 17.65 -13.20
C ARG A 64 -6.31 18.48 -14.45
N GLY A 65 -6.24 17.88 -15.64
CA GLY A 65 -6.42 18.55 -16.92
C GLY A 65 -7.83 18.41 -17.53
N SER A 66 -8.81 17.89 -16.79
CA SER A 66 -10.20 17.73 -17.24
C SER A 66 -11.17 18.55 -16.40
#